data_AF-A0A8J2TFV4-F1
#
_entry.id   AF-A0A8J2TFV4-F1
#
_cell.length_a   1.000
_cell.length_b   1.000
_cell.length_c   1.000
_cell.angle_alpha   90.00
_cell.angle_beta   90.00
_cell.angle_gamma   90.00
#
_symmetry.space_group_name_H-M   'P 1'
#
loop_
_entity.id
_entity.type
_entity.pdbx_description
1 polymer ?
#
loop_
_entity_poly.entity_id
_entity_poly.type
_entity_poly.pdbx_seq_one_letter_code
_entity_poly.pdbx_strand_id
1 'polypeptide(L)' 'MIKYELVIYWSEEDNAFIVEVPELAGCMADGLTCQEAVKNAEIIRQEWIETA' A
#
# COMPACT_ATOMS: atom_id res chain seq x y z
N MET A 1 8.62 -9.92 -13.80
CA MET A 1 7.68 -9.89 -12.66
C MET A 1 8.42 -9.22 -11.52
N ILE A 2 8.01 -8.02 -11.14
CA ILE A 2 8.65 -7.26 -10.06
C ILE A 2 8.19 -7.91 -8.75
N LYS A 3 9.13 -8.24 -7.87
CA LYS A 3 8.85 -8.69 -6.51
C LYS A 3 9.04 -7.49 -5.59
N TYR A 4 8.14 -7.31 -4.65
CA TYR A 4 8.21 -6.28 -3.62
C TYR A 4 7.57 -6.81 -2.35
N GLU A 5 7.93 -6.19 -1.24
CA GLU A 5 7.36 -6.46 0.06
C GLU A 5 6.20 -5.50 0.33
N LEU A 6 5.16 -6.02 0.99
CA LEU A 6 4.07 -5.21 1.50
C LEU A 6 4.10 -5.34 3.01
N VAL A 7 4.30 -4.22 3.71
CA VAL A 7 4.19 -4.18 5.16
C VAL A 7 2.79 -3.69 5.50
N ILE A 8 2.06 -4.51 6.25
CA ILE A 8 0.66 -4.25 6.62
C ILE A 8 0.57 -4.15 8.13
N TYR A 9 -0.01 -3.07 8.63
CA TYR A 9 -0.24 -2.87 10.05
C TYR A 9 -1.56 -2.12 10.29
N TRP A 10 -2.06 -2.21 11.52
CA TRP A 10 -3.23 -1.43 11.95
C TRP A 10 -2.77 -0.09 12.52
N SER A 11 -3.34 1.00 12.02
CA SER A 11 -3.16 2.34 12.56
C SER A 11 -4.33 2.69 13.48
N GLU A 12 -4.04 2.88 14.77
CA GLU A 12 -5.02 3.39 15.74
C GLU A 12 -5.38 4.86 15.47
N GLU A 13 -4.47 5.63 14.86
CA GLU A 13 -4.70 7.04 14.52
C GLU A 13 -5.73 7.17 13.39
N ASP A 14 -5.57 6.36 12.34
CA ASP A 14 -6.47 6.36 11.17
C ASP A 14 -7.66 5.42 11.32
N ASN A 15 -7.66 4.56 12.34
CA ASN A 15 -8.62 3.46 12.51
C ASN A 15 -8.75 2.60 11.24
N ALA A 16 -7.61 2.30 10.62
CA ALA A 16 -7.52 1.61 9.33
C ALA A 16 -6.28 0.72 9.26
N PHE A 17 -6.32 -0.27 8.36
CA PHE A 17 -5.13 -0.98 7.93
C PHE A 17 -4.34 -0.11 6.96
N ILE A 18 -3.06 0.08 7.26
CA ILE A 18 -2.11 0.78 6.40
C ILE A 18 -1.22 -0.26 5.74
N VAL A 19 -1.01 -0.09 4.44
CA VAL A 19 -0.06 -0.84 3.64
C VAL A 19 0.99 0.11 3.13
N GLU A 20 2.26 -0.24 3.32
CA GLU A 20 3.40 0.49 2.76
C GLU A 20 4.26 -0.46 1.91
N VAL A 21 4.90 0.11 0.90
CA VAL A 21 5.85 -0.59 0.02
C VAL A 21 7.24 -0.03 0.29
N PRO A 22 8.11 -0.72 1.05
CA PRO A 22 9.42 -0.19 1.43
C PRO A 22 10.31 0.22 0.25
N GLU A 23 10.15 -0.46 -0.89
CA GLU A 23 10.89 -0.20 -2.13
C GLU A 23 10.42 1.07 -2.85
N LEU A 24 9.22 1.57 -2.54
CA LEU A 24 8.65 2.79 -3.09
C LEU A 24 8.42 3.78 -1.94
N ALA A 25 9.47 4.50 -1.57
CA ALA A 25 9.41 5.47 -0.49
C ALA A 25 8.25 6.46 -0.67
N GLY A 26 7.28 6.41 0.27
CA GLY A 26 6.08 7.25 0.26
C GLY A 26 4.85 6.63 -0.41
N CYS A 27 4.96 5.43 -1.00
CA CYS A 27 3.81 4.69 -1.51
C CYS A 27 3.12 3.97 -0.34
N MET A 28 2.00 4.52 0.10
CA MET A 28 1.16 3.97 1.15
C MET A 28 -0.32 3.98 0.74
N ALA A 29 -1.08 3.03 1.25
CA ALA A 29 -2.52 2.96 1.06
C ALA A 29 -3.21 2.49 2.34
N ASP A 30 -4.39 3.05 2.62
CA ASP A 30 -5.22 2.67 3.75
C ASP A 30 -6.45 1.85 3.30
N GLY A 31 -7.07 1.16 4.25
CA GLY A 31 -8.34 0.48 4.05
C GLY A 31 -8.93 -0.05 5.35
N LEU A 32 -10.24 -0.26 5.39
CA LEU A 32 -10.93 -0.77 6.60
C LEU A 32 -10.64 -2.25 6.85
N THR A 33 -10.12 -2.95 5.83
CA THR A 33 -9.67 -4.34 5.92
C THR A 33 -8.29 -4.50 5.26
N CYS A 34 -7.52 -5.51 5.66
CA CYS A 34 -6.22 -5.81 5.02
C CYS A 34 -6.36 -5.97 3.49
N GLN A 35 -7.45 -6.61 3.04
CA GLN A 35 -7.69 -6.88 1.62
C GLN A 35 -7.97 -5.59 0.83
N GLU A 36 -8.72 -4.67 1.43
CA GLU A 36 -9.01 -3.36 0.85
C GLU A 36 -7.74 -2.51 0.76
N ALA A 37 -6.96 -2.47 1.85
CA ALA A 37 -5.73 -1.69 1.90
C ALA A 37 -4.70 -2.20 0.87
N VAL A 38 -4.56 -3.53 0.71
CA VAL A 38 -3.71 -4.13 -0.34
C VAL A 38 -4.24 -3.80 -1.73
N LYS A 39 -5.55 -3.87 -1.96
CA LYS A 39 -6.14 -3.52 -3.26
C LYS A 39 -5.87 -2.06 -3.62
N ASN A 40 -5.96 -1.15 -2.64
CA ASN A 40 -5.66 0.26 -2.83
C ASN A 40 -4.17 0.48 -3.13
N ALA A 41 -3.27 -0.24 -2.44
CA ALA A 41 -1.83 -0.21 -2.73
C ALA A 41 -1.51 -0.70 -4.15
N GLU A 42 -2.18 -1.76 -4.64
CA GLU A 42 -2.00 -2.26 -6.01
C GLU A 42 -2.47 -1.26 -7.07
N ILE A 43 -3.54 -0.49 -6.81
CA ILE A 43 -4.02 0.56 -7.71
C ILE A 43 -2.97 1.67 -7.81
N ILE A 44 -2.49 2.17 -6.68
CA ILE A 44 -1.48 3.26 -6.62
C ILE A 44 -0.16 2.81 -7.26
N ARG A 45 0.23 1.54 -7.08
CA ARG A 45 1.42 0.95 -7.72
C ARG A 45 1.36 1.05 -9.24
N GLN A 46 0.18 0.81 -9.84
CA GLN A 46 0.01 0.89 -11.28
C GLN A 46 0.27 2.31 -11.79
N GLU A 47 -0.21 3.32 -11.06
CA GLU A 47 0.01 4.74 -11.39
C GLU A 47 1.48 5.17 -11.21
N TRP A 48 2.18 4.61 -10.21
CA TRP A 48 3.60 4.89 -9.97
C TRP A 48 4.53 4.29 -11.03
N ILE A 49 4.22 3.10 -11.55
CA ILE A 49 5.05 2.43 -12.58
C ILE A 49 4.90 3.10 -13.96
N GLU A 50 3.81 3.80 -14.23
CA GLU A 50 3.66 4.57 -15.47
C GLU A 50 4.35 5.95 -15.44
N THR A 51 4.76 6.42 -14.26
CA THR A 51 5.41 7.74 -14.10
C THR A 51 6.93 7.66 -13.88
N ALA A 52 7.49 6.47 -13.66
CA ALA A 52 8.93 6.23 -13.46
C ALA A 52 9.70 6.00 -14.77
#